data_AF-A0A1M6GLZ2-F1
#
_entry.id   AF-A0A1M6GLZ2-F1
#
_cell.length_a   1.000
_cell.length_b   1.000
_cell.length_c   1.000
_cell.angle_alpha   90.00
_cell.angle_beta   90.00
_cell.angle_gamma   90.00
#
_symmetry.space_group_name_H-M   'P 1'
#
loop_
_entity.id
_entity.type
_entity.pdbx_description
1 polymer ?
#
loop_
_entity_poly.entity_id
_entity_poly.type
_entity_poly.pdbx_seq_one_letter_code
_entity_poly.pdbx_strand_id
1 'polypeptide(L)'
;MKNTGGFSVAEILVCLMLIGLIVIMVLPSITYGFIQLNESGERTKAVYTVRQAVENELANATPGPTSDTLRITFNRDTIAVKGRIMETEATFGTKGDRTRIRVFIPNK
;
A
#
# COMPACT_ATOMS: atom_id res chain seq x y z
N MET A 1 -49.81 -33.37 -22.23
CA MET A 1 -48.98 -32.96 -23.40
C MET A 1 -47.96 -31.95 -22.90
N LYS A 2 -46.68 -32.31 -22.86
CA LYS A 2 -45.59 -31.43 -22.42
C LYS A 2 -45.19 -30.59 -23.63
N ASN A 3 -45.54 -29.31 -23.63
CA ASN A 3 -45.20 -28.41 -24.73
C ASN A 3 -43.72 -28.02 -24.61
N THR A 4 -42.82 -28.84 -25.16
CA THR A 4 -41.41 -28.47 -25.34
C THR A 4 -41.29 -27.59 -26.58
N GLY A 5 -41.71 -26.33 -26.45
CA GLY A 5 -41.38 -25.29 -27.43
C GLY A 5 -39.88 -25.01 -27.36
N GLY A 6 -39.16 -25.20 -28.46
CA GLY A 6 -37.78 -24.75 -28.59
C GLY A 6 -37.70 -23.23 -28.62
N PHE A 7 -36.55 -22.68 -28.21
CA PHE A 7 -36.32 -21.24 -28.28
C PHE A 7 -36.25 -20.76 -29.74
N SER A 8 -36.88 -19.63 -30.01
CA SER A 8 -36.70 -18.92 -31.26
C SER A 8 -35.28 -18.36 -31.37
N VAL A 9 -34.74 -18.30 -32.60
CA VAL A 9 -33.45 -17.66 -32.88
C VAL A 9 -33.42 -16.23 -32.35
N ALA A 10 -34.53 -15.51 -32.42
CA ALA A 10 -34.65 -14.15 -31.90
C ALA A 10 -34.49 -14.09 -30.37
N GLU A 11 -35.07 -15.03 -29.63
CA GLU A 11 -34.96 -15.08 -28.16
C GLU A 11 -33.52 -15.39 -27.73
N ILE A 12 -32.84 -16.29 -28.46
CA ILE A 12 -31.43 -16.60 -28.21
C ILE A 12 -30.55 -15.36 -28.43
N LEU A 13 -30.79 -14.60 -29.51
CA LEU A 13 -30.04 -13.37 -29.80
C LEU A 13 -30.25 -12.30 -28.73
N VAL A 14 -31.49 -12.12 -28.26
CA VAL A 14 -31.79 -11.17 -27.18
C VAL A 14 -31.13 -11.59 -25.87
N CYS A 15 -31.17 -12.88 -25.51
CA CYS A 15 -30.48 -13.39 -24.33
C CYS A 15 -28.96 -13.18 -24.40
N LEU A 16 -28.34 -13.47 -25.54
CA LEU A 16 -26.90 -13.25 -25.74
C LEU A 16 -26.52 -11.77 -25.64
N MET A 17 -27.35 -10.88 -26.18
CA MET A 17 -27.16 -9.43 -26.07
C MET A 17 -27.23 -8.97 -24.60
N LEU A 18 -28.21 -9.45 -23.84
CA LEU A 18 -28.37 -9.11 -22.43
C LEU A 18 -27.20 -9.62 -21.59
N ILE A 19 -26.75 -10.85 -21.83
CA ILE A 19 -25.56 -11.42 -21.16
C ILE A 19 -24.33 -10.57 -21.50
N GLY A 20 -24.14 -10.21 -22.77
CA GLY A 20 -23.04 -9.34 -23.19
C GLY A 20 -23.04 -7.99 -22.47
N LEU A 21 -24.20 -7.35 -22.34
CA LEU A 21 -24.34 -6.09 -21.61
C LEU A 21 -24.01 -6.24 -20.12
N ILE A 22 -24.50 -7.30 -19.47
CA ILE A 22 -24.21 -7.58 -18.06
C ILE A 22 -22.71 -7.79 -17.86
N VAL A 23 -22.08 -8.57 -18.75
CA VAL A 23 -20.64 -8.84 -18.72
C VAL A 23 -19.84 -7.53 -18.85
N ILE A 24 -20.18 -6.66 -19.79
CA ILE A 24 -19.52 -5.35 -19.97
C ILE A 24 -19.68 -4.46 -18.74
N MET A 25 -20.82 -4.52 -18.04
CA MET A 25 -21.02 -3.74 -16.82
C MET A 25 -20.26 -4.32 -15.62
N VAL A 26 -20.23 -5.63 -15.46
CA VAL A 26 -19.73 -6.29 -14.23
C VAL A 26 -18.22 -6.50 -14.26
N LEU A 27 -17.63 -6.86 -15.41
CA LEU A 27 -16.19 -7.15 -15.50
C LEU A 27 -15.31 -5.98 -15.01
N PRO A 28 -15.54 -4.72 -15.46
CA PRO A 28 -14.71 -3.60 -15.04
C PRO A 28 -14.71 -3.43 -13.52
N SER A 29 -15.87 -3.57 -12.87
CA SER A 29 -15.97 -3.44 -11.41
C SER A 29 -15.13 -4.50 -10.67
N ILE A 30 -15.15 -5.74 -11.14
CA ILE A 30 -14.33 -6.82 -10.56
C ILE A 30 -12.84 -6.55 -10.80
N THR A 31 -12.47 -6.17 -12.02
CA THR A 31 -11.07 -5.89 -12.38
C THR A 31 -10.50 -4.71 -11.58
N TYR A 32 -11.23 -3.60 -11.48
CA TYR A 32 -10.79 -2.45 -10.68
C TYR A 32 -10.70 -2.78 -9.19
N GLY A 33 -11.65 -3.55 -8.65
CA GLY A 33 -11.60 -4.02 -7.27
C GLY A 33 -10.34 -4.85 -7.00
N PHE A 34 -10.00 -5.77 -7.90
CA PHE A 34 -8.78 -6.60 -7.76
C PHE A 34 -7.50 -5.75 -7.81
N ILE A 35 -7.39 -4.82 -8.76
CA ILE A 35 -6.23 -3.94 -8.88
C ILE A 35 -6.05 -3.10 -7.61
N GLN A 36 -7.15 -2.51 -7.10
CA GLN A 36 -7.11 -1.66 -5.92
C GLN A 36 -6.71 -2.44 -4.65
N LEU A 37 -7.20 -3.67 -4.50
CA LEU A 37 -6.82 -4.56 -3.40
C LEU A 37 -5.34 -4.93 -3.46
N ASN A 38 -4.84 -5.25 -4.67
CA ASN A 38 -3.44 -5.61 -4.86
C ASN A 38 -2.50 -4.43 -4.57
N GLU A 39 -2.79 -3.23 -5.09
CA GLU A 39 -2.00 -2.03 -4.81
C GLU A 39 -2.01 -1.67 -3.31
N SER A 40 -3.16 -1.81 -2.65
CA SER A 40 -3.27 -1.57 -1.21
C SER A 40 -2.46 -2.58 -0.39
N GLY A 41 -2.45 -3.85 -0.80
CA GLY A 41 -1.63 -4.90 -0.19
C GLY A 41 -0.14 -4.62 -0.33
N GLU A 42 0.33 -4.28 -1.52
CA GLU A 42 1.73 -3.94 -1.80
C GLU A 42 2.18 -2.69 -1.03
N ARG A 43 1.33 -1.65 -0.96
CA ARG A 43 1.59 -0.47 -0.12
C ARG A 43 1.75 -0.84 1.35
N THR A 44 0.87 -1.68 1.86
CA THR A 44 0.90 -2.12 3.27
C THR A 44 2.18 -2.88 3.56
N LYS A 45 2.56 -3.84 2.70
CA LYS A 45 3.82 -4.58 2.83
C LYS A 45 5.01 -3.62 2.86
N ALA A 46 5.09 -2.67 1.93
CA ALA A 46 6.21 -1.74 1.87
C ALA A 46 6.35 -0.88 3.13
N VAL A 47 5.23 -0.39 3.69
CA VAL A 47 5.24 0.34 4.97
C VAL A 47 5.77 -0.54 6.11
N TYR A 48 5.32 -1.79 6.19
CA TYR A 48 5.81 -2.72 7.21
C TYR A 48 7.30 -3.04 7.02
N THR A 49 7.77 -3.23 5.79
CA THR A 49 9.19 -3.48 5.51
C THR A 49 10.06 -2.30 5.94
N VAL A 50 9.65 -1.05 5.66
CA VAL A 50 10.40 0.13 6.11
C VAL A 50 10.36 0.25 7.64
N ARG A 51 9.21 0.02 8.27
CA ARG A 51 9.11 0.03 9.74
C ARG A 51 10.01 -1.02 10.37
N GLN A 52 10.00 -2.24 9.85
CA GLN A 52 10.85 -3.31 10.34
C GLN A 52 12.35 -3.00 10.16
N ALA A 53 12.73 -2.37 9.05
CA ALA A 53 14.10 -1.91 8.84
C ALA A 53 14.50 -0.84 9.89
N VAL A 54 13.63 0.13 10.15
CA VAL A 54 13.85 1.16 11.17
C VAL A 54 13.92 0.57 12.57
N GLU A 55 13.01 -0.35 12.92
CA GLU A 55 12.99 -1.00 14.23
C GLU A 55 14.23 -1.88 14.45
N ASN A 56 14.67 -2.60 13.42
CA ASN A 56 15.87 -3.42 13.50
C ASN A 56 17.14 -2.57 13.64
N GLU A 57 17.22 -1.43 12.95
CA GLU A 57 18.29 -0.43 13.12
C GLU A 57 18.25 0.22 14.50
N LEU A 58 17.07 0.48 15.06
CA LEU A 58 16.91 1.04 16.41
C LEU A 58 17.29 0.02 17.49
N ALA A 59 16.88 -1.24 17.32
CA ALA A 59 17.19 -2.32 18.26
C ALA A 59 18.68 -2.68 18.26
N ASN A 60 19.33 -2.64 17.09
CA ASN A 60 20.76 -2.92 16.93
C ASN A 60 21.62 -1.65 16.87
N ALA A 61 21.07 -0.49 17.27
CA ALA A 61 21.77 0.78 17.23
C ALA A 61 23.06 0.70 18.05
N THR A 62 24.17 0.47 17.35
CA THR A 62 25.51 0.58 17.90
C THR A 62 25.87 2.07 17.89
N PRO A 63 26.41 2.64 18.98
CA PRO A 63 26.71 4.06 19.03
C PRO A 63 27.66 4.44 17.89
N GLY A 64 27.14 5.19 16.92
CA GLY A 64 27.88 5.70 15.77
C GLY A 64 28.34 7.14 15.98
N PRO A 65 29.24 7.65 15.13
CA PRO A 65 29.70 9.03 15.20
C PRO A 65 28.52 9.98 15.11
N THR A 66 28.41 10.85 16.10
CA THR A 66 27.22 11.68 16.34
C THR A 66 27.26 12.89 15.43
N SER A 67 26.38 12.97 14.42
CA SER A 67 26.35 14.10 13.48
C SER A 67 25.22 15.09 13.75
N ASP A 68 24.11 14.66 14.36
CA ASP A 68 22.90 15.47 14.50
C ASP A 68 22.50 15.68 15.96
N THR A 69 22.03 16.88 16.30
CA THR A 69 21.48 17.19 17.63
C THR A 69 20.03 17.63 17.50
N LEU A 70 19.11 16.84 18.05
CA LEU A 70 17.69 17.18 18.14
C LEU A 70 17.46 17.99 19.42
N ARG A 71 16.92 19.20 19.26
CA ARG A 71 16.51 20.04 20.40
C ARG A 71 15.02 19.88 20.63
N ILE A 72 14.65 19.35 21.78
CA ILE A 72 13.26 19.19 22.20
C ILE A 72 13.00 20.23 23.30
N THR A 73 12.05 21.14 23.07
CA THR A 73 11.69 22.19 24.03
C THR A 73 10.40 21.82 24.75
N PHE A 74 10.47 21.68 26.07
CA PHE A 74 9.33 21.49 26.95
C PHE A 74 9.09 22.77 27.75
N ASN A 75 8.22 23.64 27.25
CA ASN A 75 7.82 24.91 27.86
C ASN A 75 9.00 25.88 28.14
N ARG A 76 9.78 25.66 29.20
CA ARG A 76 10.98 26.45 29.56
C ARG A 76 12.30 25.68 29.48
N ASP A 77 12.25 24.35 29.41
CA ASP A 77 13.45 23.51 29.40
C ASP A 77 13.72 22.99 27.99
N THR A 78 14.95 23.16 27.52
CA THR A 78 15.39 22.60 26.22
C THR A 78 16.35 21.45 26.46
N ILE A 79 15.97 20.26 26.03
CA ILE A 79 16.81 19.06 26.09
C ILE A 79 17.45 18.88 24.71
N ALA A 80 18.78 18.86 24.67
CA ALA A 80 19.55 18.57 23.46
C ALA A 80 19.91 17.08 23.45
N VAL A 81 19.25 16.31 22.58
CA VAL A 81 19.51 14.88 22.38
C VAL A 81 20.40 14.72 21.18
N LYS A 82 21.59 14.14 21.37
CA LYS A 82 22.50 13.85 20.26
C LYS A 82 22.13 12.51 19.60
N GLY A 83 22.24 12.42 18.29
CA GLY A 83 21.87 11.24 17.54
C GLY A 83 22.21 11.34 16.06
N ARG A 84 21.50 10.58 15.23
CA ARG A 84 21.60 10.61 13.76
C ARG A 84 20.21 10.57 13.15
N ILE A 85 19.99 11.31 12.06
CA ILE A 85 18.78 11.18 11.25
C ILE A 85 18.98 10.07 10.22
N MET A 86 18.12 9.06 10.24
CA MET A 86 18.08 8.01 9.24
C MET A 86 16.88 8.24 8.31
N GLU A 87 17.13 8.18 7.00
CA GLU A 87 16.10 8.21 5.98
C GLU A 87 16.10 6.86 5.26
N THR A 88 14.96 6.18 5.27
CA THR A 88 14.78 4.90 4.58
C THR A 88 13.67 5.05 3.56
N GLU A 89 13.96 4.67 2.32
CA GLU A 89 12.99 4.64 1.22
C GLU A 89 12.67 3.18 0.87
N ALA A 90 11.39 2.89 0.60
CA ALA A 90 11.00 1.67 -0.09
C ALA A 90 10.09 2.01 -1.26
N THR A 91 10.33 1.30 -2.37
CA THR A 91 9.56 1.41 -3.60
C THR A 91 8.43 0.37 -3.58
N PHE A 92 7.24 0.74 -4.03
CA PHE A 92 6.08 -0.14 -4.11
C PHE A 92 5.18 0.20 -5.31
N GLY A 93 4.32 -0.75 -5.69
CA GLY A 93 3.42 -0.61 -6.83
C GLY A 93 4.11 -0.74 -8.19
N THR A 94 3.31 -0.77 -9.26
CA THR A 94 3.76 -0.97 -10.64
C THR A 94 4.29 0.30 -11.31
N LYS A 95 4.03 1.48 -10.72
CA LYS A 95 4.49 2.79 -11.19
C LYS A 95 5.75 3.32 -10.49
N GLY A 96 6.30 2.55 -9.55
CA GLY A 96 7.52 2.91 -8.82
C GLY A 96 7.28 3.96 -7.72
N ASP A 97 6.10 3.95 -7.09
CA ASP A 97 5.79 4.85 -5.97
C ASP A 97 6.72 4.59 -4.80
N ARG A 98 7.11 5.65 -4.06
CA ARG A 98 8.06 5.56 -2.95
C ARG A 98 7.43 5.99 -1.64
N THR A 99 7.61 5.18 -0.61
CA THR A 99 7.39 5.58 0.78
C THR A 99 8.73 5.94 1.40
N ARG A 100 8.83 7.13 1.98
CA ARG A 100 9.99 7.55 2.77
C ARG A 100 9.62 7.66 4.24
N ILE A 101 10.49 7.14 5.09
CA ILE A 101 10.39 7.31 6.54
C ILE A 101 11.68 7.97 7.01
N ARG A 102 11.54 9.09 7.71
CA ARG A 102 12.63 9.87 8.29
C ARG A 102 12.53 9.77 9.81
N VAL A 103 13.52 9.15 10.46
CA VAL A 103 13.50 8.87 11.90
C VAL A 103 14.80 9.35 12.52
N PHE A 104 14.68 10.01 13.68
CA PHE A 104 15.83 10.39 14.50
C PHE A 104 16.16 9.26 15.47
N ILE A 105 17.39 8.74 15.40
CA ILE A 105 17.89 7.70 16.30
C ILE A 105 18.80 8.39 17.34
N PRO A 106 18.38 8.46 18.61
CA PRO A 106 19.22 9.03 19.67
C PRO A 106 20.41 8.11 19.99
N ASN A 107 21.56 8.69 20.31
CA ASN A 107 22.66 7.93 20.92
C ASN A 107 22.32 7.71 22.40
N LYS A 108 22.56 6.49 22.91
CA LYS A 108 22.41 6.18 24.34
C LYS A 108 23.36 7.01 25.20
#